data_AF-A0A929FRJ8-F1
#
_entry.id   AF-A0A929FRJ8-F1
#
_cell.length_a   1.000
_cell.length_b   1.000
_cell.length_c   1.000
_cell.angle_alpha   90.00
_cell.angle_beta   90.00
_cell.angle_gamma   90.00
#
_symmetry.space_group_name_H-M   'P 1'
#
loop_
_entity.id
_entity.type
_entity.pdbx_description
1 polymer ?
#
loop_
_entity_poly.entity_id
_entity_poly.type
_entity_poly.pdbx_seq_one_letter_code
_entity_poly.pdbx_strand_id
1 'polypeptide(L)'
;MKKSKATEAHRVATDVAALKTALKKQGYITRKRPKQAAWTITPLNHRGTGRKTEECYLLTYQPSPISAWVLHPQTNEPQRQTLLNIIQRTLAKQPTLTAN
;
A
#
# COMPACT_ATOMS: atom_id res chain seq x y z
N MET A 1 -16.09 -18.57 -12.17
CA MET A 1 -14.65 -18.91 -12.09
C MET A 1 -14.09 -18.41 -10.76
N LYS A 2 -13.67 -19.30 -9.85
CA LYS A 2 -12.99 -18.90 -8.61
C LYS A 2 -11.57 -18.50 -8.99
N LYS A 3 -11.19 -17.22 -8.87
CA LYS A 3 -9.78 -16.83 -8.96
C LYS A 3 -9.03 -17.57 -7.85
N SER A 4 -8.03 -18.37 -8.20
CA SER A 4 -7.29 -19.18 -7.25
C SER A 4 -6.53 -18.29 -6.25
N LYS A 5 -6.56 -18.66 -4.97
CA LYS A 5 -5.86 -17.96 -3.87
C LYS A 5 -4.37 -17.68 -4.16
N ALA A 6 -3.73 -18.58 -4.93
CA ALA A 6 -2.34 -18.43 -5.36
C ALA A 6 -2.13 -17.25 -6.32
N THR A 7 -3.05 -17.03 -7.26
CA THR A 7 -3.00 -15.92 -8.22
C THR A 7 -3.18 -14.58 -7.52
N GLU A 8 -4.06 -14.51 -6.51
CA GLU A 8 -4.26 -13.28 -5.73
C GLU A 8 -3.03 -12.96 -4.87
N ALA A 9 -2.42 -13.95 -4.23
CA ALA A 9 -1.19 -13.76 -3.46
C ALA A 9 -0.03 -13.25 -4.33
N HIS A 10 0.10 -13.76 -5.56
CA HIS A 10 1.11 -13.30 -6.51
C HIS A 10 0.88 -11.83 -6.92
N ARG A 11 -0.36 -11.46 -7.24
CA ARG A 11 -0.72 -10.06 -7.53
C ARG A 11 -0.37 -9.13 -6.38
N VAL A 12 -0.77 -9.49 -5.16
CA VAL A 12 -0.47 -8.69 -3.96
C VAL A 12 1.05 -8.52 -3.76
N ALA A 13 1.86 -9.55 -4.00
CA ALA A 13 3.30 -9.44 -3.89
C ALA A 13 3.89 -8.45 -4.92
N THR A 14 3.42 -8.51 -6.16
CA THR A 14 3.82 -7.61 -7.25
C THR A 14 3.42 -6.16 -6.96
N ASP A 15 2.18 -5.93 -6.56
CA ASP A 15 1.65 -4.62 -6.11
C ASP A 15 2.51 -4.03 -5.00
N VAL A 16 2.81 -4.80 -3.95
CA VAL A 16 3.61 -4.34 -2.81
C VAL A 16 5.03 -3.96 -3.24
N ALA A 17 5.66 -4.71 -4.15
CA ALA A 17 7.00 -4.39 -4.63
C ALA A 17 7.03 -3.06 -5.39
N ALA A 18 6.03 -2.81 -6.24
CA ALA A 18 5.89 -1.53 -6.95
C ALA A 18 5.60 -0.38 -5.98
N LEU A 19 4.65 -0.58 -5.05
CA LEU A 19 4.27 0.41 -4.04
C LEU A 19 5.45 0.80 -3.15
N LYS A 20 6.24 -0.17 -2.66
CA LYS A 20 7.46 0.09 -1.89
C LYS A 20 8.42 1.01 -2.64
N THR A 21 8.61 0.76 -3.94
CA THR A 21 9.53 1.53 -4.78
C THR A 21 9.01 2.96 -4.99
N ALA A 22 7.72 3.12 -5.32
CA ALA A 22 7.09 4.42 -5.52
C ALA A 22 7.08 5.26 -4.24
N LEU A 23 6.70 4.66 -3.10
CA LEU A 23 6.67 5.30 -1.80
C LEU A 23 8.07 5.73 -1.35
N LYS A 24 9.10 4.89 -1.55
CA LYS A 24 10.49 5.24 -1.25
C LYS A 24 10.98 6.46 -2.03
N LYS A 25 10.64 6.56 -3.33
CA LYS A 25 10.97 7.74 -4.16
C LYS A 25 10.32 9.03 -3.65
N GLN A 26 9.20 8.92 -2.95
CA GLN A 26 8.45 10.04 -2.39
C GLN A 26 8.80 10.29 -0.91
N GLY A 27 9.85 9.66 -0.38
CA GLY A 27 10.29 9.87 0.99
C GLY A 27 9.48 9.12 2.04
N TYR A 28 8.86 7.99 1.70
CA TYR A 28 8.16 7.11 2.66
C TYR A 28 8.86 5.76 2.81
N ILE A 29 8.79 5.18 4.00
CA ILE A 29 9.21 3.82 4.28
C ILE A 29 7.97 2.94 4.47
N THR A 30 7.99 1.74 3.91
CA THR A 30 6.93 0.75 4.07
C THR A 30 7.42 -0.47 4.85
N ARG A 31 6.71 -0.88 5.90
CA ARG A 31 7.02 -2.07 6.71
C ARG A 31 5.84 -3.04 6.73
N LYS A 32 6.08 -4.31 6.35
CA LYS A 32 5.07 -5.37 6.42
C LYS A 32 4.75 -5.70 7.88
N ARG A 33 3.46 -5.83 8.22
CA ARG A 33 3.01 -6.33 9.52
C ARG A 33 3.12 -7.86 9.56
N PRO A 34 3.62 -8.45 10.66
CA PRO A 34 3.69 -9.90 10.78
C PRO A 34 2.29 -10.50 10.77
N LYS A 35 2.13 -11.66 10.10
CA LYS A 35 0.88 -12.44 10.04
C LYS A 35 -0.34 -11.72 9.45
N GLN A 36 -0.18 -10.55 8.85
CA GLN A 36 -1.26 -9.75 8.25
C GLN A 36 -0.92 -9.31 6.84
N ALA A 37 -1.94 -9.19 5.98
CA ALA A 37 -1.83 -8.52 4.67
C ALA A 37 -1.93 -6.99 4.85
N ALA A 38 -1.07 -6.46 5.71
CA ALA A 38 -1.06 -5.06 6.10
C ALA A 38 0.37 -4.51 6.12
N TRP A 39 0.53 -3.25 5.74
CA TRP A 39 1.79 -2.54 5.64
C TRP A 39 1.69 -1.17 6.26
N THR A 40 2.59 -0.87 7.20
CA THR A 40 2.73 0.48 7.75
C THR A 40 3.50 1.34 6.76
N ILE A 41 3.01 2.55 6.48
CA ILE A 41 3.68 3.58 5.70
C ILE A 41 4.04 4.71 6.66
N THR A 42 5.33 5.06 6.72
CA THR A 42 5.84 6.11 7.61
C THR A 42 6.66 7.09 6.78
N PRO A 43 6.40 8.41 6.88
CA PRO A 43 7.23 9.41 6.23
C PRO A 43 8.66 9.42 6.81
N LEU A 44 9.67 9.51 5.94
CA LEU A 44 11.09 9.45 6.28
C LEU A 44 11.54 10.66 7.11
N ASN A 45 10.90 11.81 6.91
CA ASN A 45 11.23 13.08 7.57
C ASN A 45 10.94 13.09 9.08
N HIS A 46 10.25 12.10 9.63
CA HIS A 46 9.95 12.00 11.07
C HIS A 46 11.09 11.38 11.90
N ARG A 47 12.25 11.08 11.30
CA ARG A 47 13.35 10.42 12.00
C ARG A 47 14.14 11.29 13.00
N GLY A 48 13.76 12.56 13.20
CA GLY A 48 14.49 13.51 14.05
C GLY A 48 13.65 14.43 14.94
N THR A 49 12.32 14.41 14.82
CA THR A 49 11.43 15.18 15.70
C THR A 49 10.81 14.18 16.67
N GLY A 50 11.04 14.32 17.97
CA GLY A 50 10.45 13.46 19.02
C GLY A 50 8.92 13.52 19.12
N ARG A 51 8.21 13.96 18.07
CA ARG A 51 6.75 13.86 17.94
C ARG A 51 6.41 12.41 17.60
N LYS A 52 5.82 11.75 18.60
CA LYS A 52 5.18 10.44 18.54
C LYS A 52 4.50 10.23 17.18
N THR A 53 4.87 9.16 16.48
CA THR A 53 3.99 8.10 15.97
C THR A 53 2.59 8.39 15.36
N GLU A 54 2.17 9.63 15.15
CA GLU A 54 0.76 9.96 14.88
C GLU A 54 0.38 9.86 13.40
N GLU A 55 1.33 9.94 12.47
CA GLU A 55 1.04 9.89 11.02
C GLU A 55 1.55 8.60 10.36
N CYS A 56 1.41 7.47 11.07
CA CYS A 56 1.66 6.15 10.48
C CYS A 56 0.40 5.67 9.77
N TYR A 57 0.42 5.65 8.43
CA TYR A 57 -0.69 5.09 7.66
C TYR A 57 -0.61 3.57 7.62
N LEU A 58 -1.76 2.91 7.63
CA LEU A 58 -1.86 1.45 7.49
C LEU A 58 -2.51 1.14 6.16
N LEU A 59 -1.75 0.51 5.26
CA LEU A 59 -2.22 0.00 3.98
C LEU A 59 -2.58 -1.48 4.13
N THR A 60 -3.85 -1.83 3.95
CA THR A 60 -4.35 -3.21 4.03
C THR A 60 -4.84 -3.68 2.68
N TYR A 61 -4.59 -4.95 2.35
CA TYR A 61 -5.23 -5.59 1.22
C TYR A 61 -6.51 -6.31 1.67
N GLN A 62 -7.66 -5.90 1.12
CA GLN A 62 -8.92 -6.61 1.30
C GLN A 62 -9.05 -7.68 0.20
N PRO A 63 -9.06 -8.97 0.54
CA PRO A 63 -9.24 -10.05 -0.44
C PRO A 63 -10.65 -10.02 -1.05
N SER A 64 -10.93 -10.95 -1.97
CA SER A 64 -12.25 -11.10 -2.60
C SER A 64 -13.41 -11.02 -1.58
N PRO A 65 -14.54 -10.37 -1.94
CA PRO A 65 -14.94 -9.95 -3.29
C PRO A 65 -14.42 -8.57 -3.75
N ILE A 66 -13.79 -7.81 -2.86
CA ILE A 66 -13.35 -6.43 -3.16
C ILE A 66 -12.00 -6.44 -3.88
N SER A 67 -11.07 -7.32 -3.47
CA SER A 67 -9.71 -7.46 -4.04
C SER A 67 -8.98 -6.12 -4.23
N ALA A 68 -9.05 -5.24 -3.23
CA ALA A 68 -8.55 -3.87 -3.30
C ALA A 68 -7.66 -3.46 -2.12
N TRP A 69 -6.87 -2.41 -2.35
CA TRP A 69 -6.01 -1.78 -1.36
C TRP A 69 -6.74 -0.66 -0.62
N VAL A 70 -6.68 -0.67 0.71
CA VAL A 70 -7.32 0.32 1.59
C VAL A 70 -6.29 0.98 2.48
N LEU A 71 -6.30 2.31 2.53
CA LEU A 71 -5.40 3.12 3.35
C LEU A 71 -6.15 3.68 4.57
N HIS A 72 -5.61 3.44 5.77
CA HIS A 72 -6.11 3.91 7.05
C HIS A 72 -5.12 4.90 7.70
N PRO A 73 -5.60 5.88 8.50
CA PRO A 73 -7.02 6.18 8.74
C PRO A 73 -7.68 6.80 7.50
N GLN A 74 -9.01 6.73 7.41
CA GLN A 74 -9.79 7.33 6.32
C GLN A 74 -10.08 8.82 6.60
N THR A 75 -9.04 9.60 6.85
CA THR A 75 -9.15 11.05 7.08
C THR A 75 -9.19 11.81 5.75
N ASN A 76 -9.55 13.09 5.78
CA ASN A 76 -9.49 13.98 4.59
C ASN A 76 -8.19 14.78 4.53
N GLU A 77 -7.14 14.32 5.20
CA GLU A 77 -5.87 15.04 5.29
C GLU A 77 -5.15 15.08 3.92
N PRO A 78 -4.51 16.22 3.59
CA PRO A 78 -3.85 16.39 2.29
C PRO A 78 -2.74 15.35 2.08
N GLN A 79 -2.02 14.98 3.14
CA GLN A 79 -0.96 13.99 3.06
C GLN A 79 -1.50 12.59 2.69
N ARG A 80 -2.68 12.22 3.19
CA ARG A 80 -3.36 10.98 2.79
C ARG A 80 -3.74 11.01 1.32
N GLN A 81 -4.25 12.13 0.81
CA GLN A 81 -4.60 12.27 -0.60
C GLN A 81 -3.37 12.12 -1.50
N THR A 82 -2.22 12.66 -1.09
CA THR A 82 -0.95 12.42 -1.78
C THR A 82 -0.59 10.94 -1.81
N LEU A 83 -0.71 10.23 -0.67
CA LEU A 83 -0.44 8.79 -0.61
C LEU A 83 -1.40 7.98 -1.48
N LEU A 84 -2.69 8.29 -1.47
CA LEU A 84 -3.69 7.66 -2.33
C LEU A 84 -3.36 7.86 -3.81
N ASN A 85 -2.99 9.08 -4.20
CA ASN A 85 -2.58 9.36 -5.57
C ASN A 85 -1.35 8.56 -5.98
N ILE A 86 -0.36 8.41 -5.10
CA ILE A 86 0.82 7.57 -5.35
C ILE A 86 0.41 6.11 -5.53
N ILE A 87 -0.43 5.59 -4.63
CA ILE A 87 -0.90 4.20 -4.66
C ILE A 87 -1.66 3.93 -5.96
N GLN A 88 -2.68 4.74 -6.26
CA GLN A 88 -3.50 4.61 -7.47
C GLN A 88 -2.66 4.68 -8.76
N ARG A 89 -1.77 5.67 -8.87
CA ARG A 89 -0.88 5.81 -10.05
C ARG A 89 0.07 4.62 -10.19
N THR A 90 0.52 4.04 -9.09
CA THR A 90 1.42 2.89 -9.11
C THR A 90 0.66 1.64 -9.56
N LEU A 91 -0.52 1.40 -9.01
CA LEU A 91 -1.36 0.25 -9.35
C LEU A 91 -1.92 0.33 -10.78
N ALA A 92 -2.28 1.53 -11.26
CA ALA A 92 -2.75 1.73 -12.64
C ALA A 92 -1.67 1.47 -13.69
N LYS A 93 -0.39 1.63 -13.33
CA LYS A 93 0.75 1.34 -14.19
C LYS A 93 1.16 -0.12 -14.19
N GLN A 94 0.63 -0.92 -13.26
CA GLN A 94 0.92 -2.33 -13.28
C GLN A 94 0.14 -2.97 -14.41
N PRO A 95 0.81 -3.72 -15.30
CA PRO A 95 0.08 -4.52 -16.27
C PRO A 95 -0.82 -5.45 -15.47
N THR A 96 -2.13 -5.28 -15.65
CA THR A 96 -3.08 -6.34 -15.36
C THR A 96 -2.51 -7.56 -16.07
N LEU A 97 -2.03 -8.56 -15.35
CA LEU A 97 -1.75 -9.87 -15.93
C LEU A 97 -3.08 -10.32 -16.53
N THR A 98 -3.29 -9.99 -17.79
CA THR A 98 -4.26 -10.61 -18.68
C THR A 98 -3.91 -12.08 -18.64
N ALA A 99 -4.69 -12.82 -17.87
CA ALA A 99 -4.70 -14.26 -17.98
C ALA A 99 -5.08 -14.58 -19.42
N ASN A 100 -4.18 -15.28 -20.11
CA ASN A 100 -4.48 -15.99 -21.36
C ASN A 100 -5.68 -16.94 -21.17
#